data_AF-A0A970J795-F1
#
_entry.id   AF-A0A970J795-F1
#
_cell.length_a   1.000
_cell.length_b   1.000
_cell.length_c   1.000
_cell.angle_alpha   90.00
_cell.angle_beta   90.00
_cell.angle_gamma   90.00
#
_symmetry.space_group_name_H-M   'P 1'
#
loop_
_entity.id
_entity.type
_entity.pdbx_description
1 polymer ?
#
loop_
_entity_poly.entity_id
_entity_poly.type
_entity_poly.pdbx_seq_one_letter_code
_entity_poly.pdbx_strand_id
1 'polypeptide(L)' 'MSKLVNQPIQLQFAGSFPAAFDFGRRFEIKYILNHWREGGQWWLDEPELFVYEVLTNKCRCELHFLPGLEKWILYRITD' A
#
# COMPACT_ATOMS: atom_id res chain seq x y z
N MET A 1 17.23 -5.72 0.60
CA MET A 1 16.58 -7.07 0.44
C MET A 1 15.07 -6.88 0.49
N SER A 2 14.27 -7.62 -0.30
CA SER A 2 12.81 -7.48 -0.29
C SER A 2 12.10 -8.65 0.42
N LYS A 3 11.16 -8.34 1.31
CA LYS A 3 10.28 -9.30 2.01
C LYS A 3 8.85 -9.14 1.52
N LEU A 4 8.25 -10.23 1.04
CA LEU A 4 6.83 -10.30 0.74
C LEU A 4 6.04 -10.50 2.04
N VAL A 5 4.97 -9.72 2.21
CA VAL A 5 4.16 -9.67 3.44
C VAL A 5 2.72 -10.06 3.16
N ASN A 6 2.07 -9.36 2.23
CA ASN A 6 0.68 -9.56 1.82
C ASN A 6 -0.31 -9.63 3.01
N GLN A 7 -0.30 -8.60 3.88
CA GLN A 7 -1.19 -8.53 5.05
C GLN A 7 -2.02 -7.24 5.05
N PRO A 8 -3.29 -7.30 5.50
CA PRO A 8 -4.13 -6.11 5.60
C PRO A 8 -3.58 -5.15 6.65
N ILE A 9 -3.61 -3.86 6.36
CA ILE A 9 -3.18 -2.78 7.26
C ILE A 9 -4.25 -1.68 7.33
N GLN A 10 -4.22 -0.92 8.41
CA GLN A 10 -4.99 0.32 8.52
C GLN A 10 -4.06 1.51 8.31
N LEU A 11 -4.37 2.33 7.31
CA LEU A 11 -3.70 3.60 7.11
C LEU A 11 -4.31 4.67 8.02
N GLN A 12 -3.45 5.50 8.59
CA GLN A 12 -3.78 6.75 9.23
C GLN A 12 -3.52 7.86 8.22
N PHE A 13 -4.55 8.66 7.96
CA PHE A 13 -4.48 9.78 7.03
C PHE A 13 -4.26 11.09 7.78
N ALA A 14 -3.44 11.97 7.21
CA ALA A 14 -3.35 13.37 7.59
C ALA A 14 -3.95 14.19 6.44
N GLY A 15 -5.24 14.51 6.54
CA GLY A 15 -6.01 15.05 5.42
C GLY A 15 -6.13 14.03 4.29
N SER A 16 -5.71 14.40 3.08
CA SER A 16 -5.73 13.50 1.91
C SER A 16 -4.47 12.64 1.75
N PHE A 17 -3.47 12.81 2.62
CA PHE A 17 -2.21 12.09 2.51
C PHE A 17 -2.17 10.89 3.47
N PRO A 18 -1.80 9.67 3.01
CA PRO A 18 -1.59 8.53 3.89
C PRO A 18 -0.31 8.76 4.70
N ALA A 19 -0.47 9.08 5.98
CA ALA A 19 0.62 9.56 6.83
C ALA A 19 1.36 8.44 7.54
N ALA A 20 0.66 7.39 7.97
CA ALA A 20 1.26 6.26 8.68
C ALA A 20 0.43 4.99 8.60
N PHE A 21 1.03 3.85 8.94
CA PHE A 21 0.31 2.61 9.21
C PHE A 21 1.00 1.81 10.31
N ASP A 22 0.27 0.85 10.90
CA ASP A 22 0.83 -0.08 11.87
C ASP A 22 0.99 -1.48 11.27
N PHE A 23 2.17 -2.07 11.47
CA PHE A 23 2.49 -3.44 11.11
C PHE A 23 3.47 -4.03 12.13
N GLY A 24 2.95 -4.34 13.33
CA GLY A 24 3.75 -4.73 14.51
C GLY A 24 4.61 -3.61 15.09
N ARG A 25 4.77 -2.53 14.33
CA ARG A 25 5.38 -1.25 14.68
C ARG A 25 4.79 -0.18 13.75
N ARG A 26 4.82 1.07 14.21
CA ARG A 26 4.43 2.23 13.40
C ARG A 26 5.43 2.50 12.28
N PHE A 27 4.93 2.67 11.07
CA PHE A 27 5.65 3.15 9.88
C PHE A 27 5.08 4.50 9.48
N GLU A 28 5.93 5.52 9.42
CA GLU A 28 5.53 6.85 8.97
C GLU A 28 5.88 7.00 7.49
N ILE A 29 4.89 7.26 6.65
CA ILE A 29 5.07 7.51 5.23
C ILE A 29 5.61 8.92 5.07
N LYS A 30 6.78 9.05 4.46
CA LYS A 30 7.40 10.34 4.16
C LYS A 30 7.03 10.80 2.76
N TYR A 31 7.06 9.89 1.78
CA TYR A 31 6.78 10.19 0.38
C TYR A 31 6.09 9.02 -0.30
N ILE A 32 5.22 9.32 -1.26
CA ILE A 32 4.76 8.35 -2.26
C ILE A 32 5.71 8.49 -3.43
N LEU A 33 6.52 7.46 -3.67
CA LEU A 33 7.52 7.43 -4.74
C LEU A 33 6.85 7.20 -6.10
N ASN A 34 5.88 6.29 -6.13
CA ASN A 34 5.14 5.97 -7.34
C ASN A 34 3.73 5.50 -6.99
N HIS A 35 2.80 5.66 -7.91
CA HIS A 35 1.48 5.09 -7.81
C HIS A 35 0.96 4.73 -9.20
N TRP A 36 0.34 3.56 -9.32
CA TRP A 36 -0.29 3.14 -10.56
C TRP A 36 -1.54 2.32 -10.25
N ARG A 37 -2.44 2.28 -11.24
CA ARG A 37 -3.61 1.42 -11.20
C ARG A 37 -3.32 0.18 -12.02
N GLU A 38 -3.39 -0.98 -11.38
CA GLU A 38 -3.52 -2.26 -12.05
C GLU A 38 -5.00 -2.50 -12.29
N GLY A 39 -5.43 -2.19 -13.52
CA GLY A 39 -6.72 -2.67 -13.99
C GLY A 39 -6.59 -4.17 -14.17
N GLY A 40 -7.26 -4.95 -13.30
CA GLY A 40 -7.49 -6.36 -13.58
C GLY A 40 -8.11 -6.55 -14.97
N GLN A 41 -8.14 -7.77 -15.48
CA GLN A 41 -8.87 -8.03 -16.71
C GLN A 41 -10.35 -7.71 -16.49
N TRP A 42 -10.77 -6.51 -16.88
CA TRP A 42 -12.14 -6.00 -16.78
C TRP A 42 -13.16 -6.91 -17.45
N TRP A 43 -12.75 -7.71 -18.44
CA TRP A 43 -13.58 -8.74 -19.08
C TRP A 43 -13.70 -10.05 -18.28
N LEU A 44 -12.92 -10.23 -17.20
CA LEU A 44 -12.98 -11.36 -16.27
C LEU A 44 -13.54 -10.98 -14.90
N ASP A 45 -14.12 -9.78 -14.74
CA ASP A 45 -14.58 -9.25 -13.45
C ASP A 45 -13.46 -9.16 -12.39
N GLU A 46 -12.19 -9.06 -12.83
CA GLU A 46 -11.09 -8.88 -11.88
C GLU A 46 -11.14 -7.47 -11.28
N PRO A 47 -11.09 -7.35 -9.94
CA PRO A 47 -11.23 -6.07 -9.27
C PRO A 47 -10.05 -5.16 -9.60
N GLU A 48 -10.32 -3.86 -9.72
CA GLU A 48 -9.28 -2.85 -9.83
C GLU A 48 -8.36 -2.90 -8.60
N LEU A 49 -7.06 -2.75 -8.80
CA LEU A 49 -6.07 -2.68 -7.74
C LEU A 49 -5.26 -1.39 -7.92
N PHE A 50 -5.09 -0.63 -6.83
CA PHE A 50 -4.21 0.54 -6.84
C PHE A 50 -2.94 0.21 -6.06
N VAL A 51 -1.79 0.39 -6.69
CA VAL A 51 -0.50 0.14 -6.07
C VAL A 51 0.20 1.46 -5.78
N TYR A 52 0.72 1.57 -4.57
CA TYR A 52 1.44 2.72 -4.07
C TYR A 52 2.80 2.27 -3.55
N GLU A 53 3.87 2.73 -4.20
CA GLU A 53 5.22 2.60 -3.66
C GLU A 53 5.51 3.80 -2.76
N VAL A 54 5.77 3.54 -1.49
CA VAL A 54 5.95 4.58 -0.47
C VAL A 54 7.31 4.44 0.21
N LEU A 55 7.95 5.57 0.48
CA LEU A 55 9.13 5.64 1.33
C LEU A 55 8.69 5.97 2.75
N THR A 56 9.02 5.08 3.69
CA THR A 56 8.75 5.29 5.11
C THR A 56 10.01 5.74 5.86
N ASN A 57 9.86 6.09 7.13
CA ASN A 57 10.98 6.38 8.03
C ASN A 57 11.95 5.20 8.27
N LYS A 58 11.59 3.97 7.86
CA LYS A 58 12.39 2.76 8.12
C LYS A 58 12.83 2.06 6.85
N CYS A 59 12.00 2.06 5.81
CA CYS A 59 12.20 1.28 4.59
C CYS A 59 11.23 1.70 3.49
N ARG A 60 11.40 1.17 2.28
CA ARG A 60 10.45 1.31 1.18
C ARG A 60 9.37 0.24 1.31
N CYS A 61 8.11 0.60 1.08
CA CYS A 61 6.98 -0.33 1.17
C CYS A 61 6.11 -0.22 -0.08
N GLU A 62 5.51 -1.34 -0.46
CA GLU A 62 4.51 -1.43 -1.51
C GLU A 62 3.16 -1.69 -0.86
N LEU A 63 2.23 -0.75 -1.04
CA LEU A 63 0.89 -0.79 -0.51
C LEU A 63 -0.10 -1.01 -1.64
N HIS A 64 -1.03 -1.93 -1.43
CA HIS A 64 -2.07 -2.30 -2.36
C HIS A 64 -3.41 -1.84 -1.79
N PHE A 65 -4.17 -1.06 -2.56
CA PHE A 65 -5.51 -0.64 -2.21
C PHE A 65 -6.52 -1.34 -3.12
N LEU A 66 -7.44 -2.06 -2.47
CA LEU A 66 -8.53 -2.77 -3.09
C LEU A 66 -9.80 -1.92 -2.91
N PRO A 67 -10.24 -1.15 -3.94
CA PRO A 67 -11.38 -0.25 -3.86
C PRO A 67 -12.69 -1.01 -3.62
N GLY A 68 -12.87 -2.18 -4.26
CA GLY A 68 -14.08 -2.99 -4.08
C GLY A 68 -14.26 -3.56 -2.68
N LEU A 69 -13.19 -3.58 -1.87
CA LEU A 69 -13.22 -4.03 -0.47
C LEU A 69 -12.90 -2.91 0.52
N GLU A 70 -12.61 -1.70 0.03
CA GLU A 70 -12.09 -0.55 0.80
C GLU A 70 -10.93 -0.93 1.75
N LYS A 71 -10.03 -1.81 1.28
CA LYS A 71 -8.95 -2.38 2.10
C LYS A 71 -7.58 -2.01 1.60
N TRP A 72 -6.68 -1.78 2.55
CA TRP A 72 -5.26 -1.60 2.31
C TRP A 72 -4.48 -2.85 2.71
N ILE A 73 -3.51 -3.23 1.89
CA ILE A 73 -2.64 -4.39 2.09
C ILE A 73 -1.20 -3.91 2.00
N LEU A 74 -0.38 -4.26 3.00
CA LEU A 74 1.06 -4.18 2.91
C LEU A 74 1.55 -5.40 2.13
N TYR A 75 1.87 -5.20 0.86
CA TYR A 75 2.26 -6.29 -0.02
C TYR A 75 3.73 -6.66 0.13
N ARG A 76 4.62 -5.66 0.13
CA ARG A 76 6.06 -5.86 0.17
C ARG A 76 6.76 -4.79 1.00
N ILE A 77 7.83 -5.19 1.68
CA ILE A 77 8.78 -4.30 2.35
C ILE A 77 10.14 -4.50 1.69
N THR A 78 10.81 -3.42 1.34
CA THR A 78 12.14 -3.42 0.72
C THR A 78 13.06 -2.51 1.53
N ASP A 79 14.16 -3.10 2.00
CA ASP A 79 15.31 -2.41 2.60
C ASP A 79 16.32 -2.06 1.51
#